data_AF-A0A8H8C3X9-F1
#
_entry.id   AF-A0A8H8C3X9-F1
#
_cell.length_a   1.000
_cell.length_b   1.000
_cell.length_c   1.000
_cell.angle_alpha   90.00
_cell.angle_beta   90.00
_cell.angle_gamma   90.00
#
_symmetry.space_group_name_H-M   'P 1'
#
loop_
_entity.id
_entity.type
_entity.pdbx_description
1 polymer ?
#
loop_
_entity_poly.entity_id
_entity_poly.type
_entity_poly.pdbx_seq_one_letter_code
_entity_poly.pdbx_strand_id
1 'polypeptide(L)'
;MNNPPELIEAEPIGQAWSNSVPGTSPVLDNHTTSTSLILYHPTELDDPNPNLGYNGEAETTKKQYIFPWETMPYEIRDHIFAEMDEDGYYGYFEWDGEPPALLEALRPLKTSHGHVLEWFARHGYNVSLYLYVIPMYTRILLFMSERVLTRYYSWHGFDLTSLTKTEMTCVTKVNLELSQICDQITTFIDEDTNEWVDSFRKPTFFTDQFLSLTNLREVYLSLDLDNNVCQSQMTKFMTQWLFWLQGCKALKKLTVEIPVASWMIDAPSRARNIDGLVRRIFQKTGVQGRYVEQVGERFHEEADVWIWEAPDGKLMDWSQELCREWKRPHATEGRTSVVDFLILSTND
;
A
#
# COMPACT_ATOMS: atom_id res chain seq x y z
N MET A 1 -56.86 17.17 6.06
CA MET A 1 -56.46 16.66 7.39
C MET A 1 -55.67 15.40 7.14
N ASN A 2 -54.34 15.52 7.14
CA ASN A 2 -53.43 14.40 6.87
C ASN A 2 -52.78 14.01 8.19
N ASN A 3 -53.00 12.76 8.61
CA ASN A 3 -52.37 12.20 9.80
C ASN A 3 -50.86 12.04 9.56
N PRO A 4 -50.01 12.33 10.55
CA PRO A 4 -48.59 12.04 10.48
C PRO A 4 -48.33 10.53 10.61
N PRO A 5 -47.21 10.01 10.08
CA PRO A 5 -46.86 8.60 10.19
C PRO A 5 -46.40 8.25 11.61
N GLU A 6 -46.83 7.07 12.07
CA GLU A 6 -46.43 6.44 13.33
C GLU A 6 -44.92 6.17 13.36
N LEU A 7 -44.30 6.56 14.48
CA LEU A 7 -42.93 6.19 14.86
C LEU A 7 -42.93 4.73 15.33
N ILE A 8 -42.16 3.89 14.64
CA ILE A 8 -41.84 2.53 15.07
C ILE A 8 -40.71 2.64 16.08
N GLU A 9 -40.99 2.30 17.34
CA GLU A 9 -39.98 2.16 18.40
C GLU A 9 -39.13 0.91 18.13
N ALA A 10 -37.81 1.09 18.08
CA ALA A 10 -36.85 0.00 18.00
C ALA A 10 -36.59 -0.56 19.40
N GLU A 11 -36.76 -1.88 19.56
CA GLU A 11 -36.44 -2.58 20.81
C GLU A 11 -34.92 -2.66 21.06
N PRO A 12 -34.48 -2.65 22.34
CA PRO A 12 -33.07 -2.74 22.70
C PRO A 12 -32.56 -4.18 22.57
N ILE A 13 -31.50 -4.36 21.78
CA ILE A 13 -30.78 -5.63 21.65
C ILE A 13 -29.98 -5.91 22.92
N GLY A 14 -30.15 -7.14 23.41
CA GLY A 14 -29.82 -7.61 24.75
C GLY A 14 -28.34 -7.78 25.10
N GLN A 15 -28.20 -8.00 26.40
CA GLN A 15 -26.99 -8.07 27.20
C GLN A 15 -26.07 -9.26 26.91
N ALA A 16 -24.79 -8.99 27.15
CA ALA A 16 -23.64 -9.87 27.13
C ALA A 16 -23.81 -11.16 27.95
N TRP A 17 -23.34 -12.27 27.39
CA TRP A 17 -23.06 -13.52 28.10
C TRP A 17 -21.55 -13.76 28.07
N SER A 18 -20.88 -13.56 29.20
CA SER A 18 -19.50 -13.95 29.45
C SER A 18 -19.48 -15.32 30.12
N ASN A 19 -19.09 -16.38 29.41
CA ASN A 19 -18.74 -17.67 30.00
C ASN A 19 -17.26 -17.94 29.74
N SER A 20 -16.47 -17.81 30.80
CA SER A 20 -15.07 -18.22 30.87
C SER A 20 -14.98 -19.71 31.18
N VAL A 21 -14.13 -20.42 30.43
CA VAL A 21 -13.67 -21.79 30.75
C VAL A 21 -12.14 -21.78 30.73
N PRO A 22 -11.45 -22.29 31.77
CA PRO A 22 -10.01 -22.39 31.77
C PRO A 22 -9.57 -23.74 31.18
N GLY A 23 -8.78 -23.69 30.10
CA GLY A 23 -8.15 -24.85 29.47
C GLY A 23 -6.64 -24.68 29.44
N THR A 24 -5.94 -25.56 30.14
CA THR A 24 -4.48 -25.72 30.17
C THR A 24 -3.95 -26.25 28.83
N SER A 25 -2.97 -25.58 28.23
CA SER A 25 -2.21 -26.10 27.07
C SER A 25 -0.88 -26.73 27.49
N PRO A 26 -0.46 -27.83 26.84
CA PRO A 26 0.81 -28.50 27.11
C PRO A 26 1.99 -27.84 26.37
N VAL A 27 3.17 -27.96 26.98
CA VAL A 27 4.46 -27.60 26.41
C VAL A 27 4.80 -28.57 25.27
N LEU A 28 5.06 -28.05 24.07
CA LEU A 28 5.64 -28.79 22.96
C LEU A 28 7.07 -28.28 22.71
N ASP A 29 8.05 -29.17 22.88
CA ASP A 29 9.44 -28.95 22.50
C ASP A 29 9.57 -29.12 20.98
N ASN A 30 9.86 -28.02 20.27
CA ASN A 30 10.20 -28.06 18.85
C ASN A 30 11.72 -27.90 18.68
N HIS A 31 12.37 -29.02 18.35
CA HIS A 31 13.69 -29.02 17.73
C HIS A 31 13.54 -28.75 16.22
N THR A 32 13.83 -27.52 15.79
CA THR A 32 13.87 -27.17 14.36
C THR A 32 15.32 -27.16 13.88
N THR A 33 15.70 -28.17 13.10
CA THR A 33 16.94 -28.17 12.31
C THR A 33 16.75 -27.26 11.10
N SER A 34 17.32 -26.05 11.16
CA SER A 34 17.39 -25.12 10.04
C SER A 34 18.29 -25.70 8.95
N THR A 35 17.70 -26.04 7.80
CA THR A 35 18.45 -26.48 6.62
C THR A 35 18.51 -25.31 5.65
N SER A 36 19.65 -24.63 5.59
CA SER A 36 19.89 -23.52 4.68
C SER A 36 19.95 -24.04 3.24
N LEU A 37 19.02 -23.60 2.39
CA LEU A 37 19.05 -23.81 0.94
C LEU A 37 20.18 -22.93 0.36
N ILE A 38 21.33 -23.55 0.09
CA ILE A 38 22.43 -22.90 -0.62
C ILE A 38 22.07 -22.90 -2.12
N LEU A 39 21.70 -21.73 -2.63
CA LEU A 39 21.60 -21.47 -4.07
C LEU A 39 22.99 -21.61 -4.68
N TYR A 40 23.19 -22.69 -5.45
CA TYR A 40 24.36 -22.83 -6.30
C TYR A 40 24.25 -21.84 -7.46
N HIS A 41 24.91 -20.70 -7.34
CA HIS A 41 25.31 -19.95 -8.52
C HIS A 41 26.32 -20.81 -9.30
N PRO A 42 26.15 -21.02 -10.61
CA PRO A 42 27.21 -21.57 -11.43
C PRO A 42 28.30 -20.49 -11.51
N THR A 43 29.27 -20.55 -10.59
CA THR A 43 30.54 -19.84 -10.77
C THR A 43 31.18 -20.38 -12.04
N GLU A 44 31.46 -19.48 -12.97
CA GLU A 44 32.38 -19.72 -14.07
C GLU A 44 33.66 -20.31 -13.48
N LEU A 45 33.92 -21.58 -13.78
CA LEU A 45 35.14 -22.26 -13.40
C LEU A 45 36.30 -21.60 -14.16
N ASP A 46 37.26 -21.11 -13.38
CA ASP A 46 38.52 -20.54 -13.85
C ASP A 46 39.15 -21.34 -15.00
N ASP A 47 39.48 -20.62 -16.07
CA ASP A 47 40.15 -21.12 -17.27
C ASP A 47 41.50 -21.79 -16.94
N PRO A 48 41.69 -23.09 -17.24
CA PRO A 48 43.02 -23.69 -17.19
C PRO A 48 43.79 -23.39 -18.48
N ASN A 49 44.77 -22.51 -18.36
CA ASN A 49 46.06 -22.49 -19.07
C ASN A 49 46.07 -22.79 -20.60
N PRO A 50 46.23 -21.77 -21.47
CA PRO A 50 46.21 -21.93 -22.92
C PRO A 50 47.61 -22.29 -23.44
N ASN A 51 48.06 -23.54 -23.27
CA ASN A 51 49.24 -24.03 -24.00
C ASN A 51 49.35 -25.56 -23.98
N LEU A 52 48.49 -26.25 -24.72
CA LEU A 52 48.77 -27.60 -25.23
C LEU A 52 47.99 -27.78 -26.54
N GLY A 53 48.72 -27.79 -27.65
CA GLY A 53 48.17 -27.97 -28.99
C GLY A 53 47.50 -29.32 -29.14
N TYR A 54 46.18 -29.33 -29.23
CA TYR A 54 45.37 -30.48 -29.59
C TYR A 54 44.45 -30.08 -30.76
N ASN A 55 44.85 -30.45 -31.97
CA ASN A 55 44.03 -30.35 -33.19
C ASN A 55 43.05 -31.53 -33.25
N GLY A 56 42.07 -31.52 -32.35
CA GLY A 56 40.96 -32.45 -32.38
C GLY A 56 39.69 -31.72 -32.00
N GLU A 57 38.95 -31.25 -33.01
CA GLU A 57 37.59 -30.72 -32.89
C GLU A 57 36.65 -31.86 -32.45
N ALA A 58 36.71 -32.23 -31.17
CA ALA A 58 35.63 -32.95 -30.54
C ALA A 58 34.54 -31.92 -30.24
N GLU A 59 33.47 -31.92 -31.03
CA GLU A 59 32.21 -31.24 -30.71
C GLU A 59 31.73 -31.69 -29.32
N THR A 60 32.20 -31.01 -28.28
CA THR A 60 31.63 -31.12 -26.95
C THR A 60 30.27 -30.47 -27.03
N THR A 61 29.26 -31.28 -27.32
CA THR A 61 27.86 -30.93 -27.13
C THR A 61 27.69 -30.60 -25.65
N LYS A 62 27.82 -29.32 -25.31
CA LYS A 62 27.52 -28.81 -23.97
C LYS A 62 26.07 -29.20 -23.70
N LYS A 63 25.85 -30.23 -22.90
CA LYS A 63 24.52 -30.58 -22.40
C LYS A 63 24.03 -29.37 -21.63
N GLN A 64 23.08 -28.66 -22.22
CA GLN A 64 22.43 -27.53 -21.56
C GLN A 64 21.71 -28.10 -20.34
N TYR A 65 22.20 -27.77 -19.15
CA TYR A 65 21.55 -28.16 -17.92
C TYR A 65 20.25 -27.37 -17.81
N ILE A 66 19.12 -28.06 -17.96
CA ILE A 66 17.80 -27.46 -17.77
C ILE A 66 17.49 -27.57 -16.28
N PHE A 67 17.24 -26.43 -15.64
CA PHE A 67 16.89 -26.39 -14.23
C PHE A 67 15.58 -27.16 -13.98
N PRO A 68 15.48 -28.01 -12.93
CA PRO A 68 14.34 -28.92 -12.75
C PRO A 68 12.96 -28.27 -12.79
N TRP A 69 12.83 -27.05 -12.28
CA TRP A 69 11.56 -26.31 -12.28
C TRP A 69 11.01 -26.03 -13.69
N GLU A 70 11.88 -25.83 -14.69
CA GLU A 70 11.44 -25.62 -16.09
C GLU A 70 10.80 -26.87 -16.70
N THR A 71 11.13 -28.05 -16.17
CA THR A 71 10.56 -29.33 -16.61
C THR A 71 9.45 -29.84 -15.70
N MET A 72 9.20 -29.15 -14.59
CA MET A 72 8.24 -29.59 -13.58
C MET A 72 6.80 -29.41 -14.10
N PRO A 73 5.94 -30.44 -13.97
CA PRO A 73 4.52 -30.33 -14.32
C PRO A 73 3.85 -29.17 -13.58
N TYR A 74 2.85 -28.55 -14.21
CA TYR A 74 2.15 -27.39 -13.65
C TYR A 74 1.45 -27.76 -12.34
N GLU A 75 0.89 -28.97 -12.27
CA GLU A 75 0.15 -29.47 -11.10
C GLU A 75 1.04 -29.57 -9.86
N ILE A 76 2.31 -29.94 -10.03
CA ILE A 76 3.28 -30.01 -8.92
C ILE A 76 3.69 -28.60 -8.49
N ARG A 77 3.90 -27.68 -9.44
CA ARG A 77 4.18 -26.28 -9.12
C ARG A 77 3.01 -25.61 -8.41
N ASP A 78 1.78 -25.84 -8.86
CA ASP A 78 0.56 -25.35 -8.20
C ASP A 78 0.47 -25.84 -6.76
N HIS A 79 0.80 -27.12 -6.51
CA HIS A 79 0.83 -27.65 -5.16
C HIS A 79 1.91 -27.00 -4.28
N ILE A 80 3.13 -26.83 -4.81
CA ILE A 80 4.22 -26.12 -4.10
C ILE A 80 3.82 -24.68 -3.79
N PHE A 81 3.23 -23.96 -4.76
CA PHE A 81 2.80 -22.59 -4.56
C PHE A 81 1.69 -22.49 -3.50
N ALA A 82 0.73 -23.42 -3.49
CA ALA A 82 -0.29 -23.50 -2.45
C ALA A 82 0.31 -23.72 -1.06
N GLU A 83 1.21 -24.70 -0.92
CA GLU A 83 1.87 -24.98 0.37
C GLU A 83 2.68 -23.78 0.87
N MET A 84 3.41 -23.11 -0.02
CA MET A 84 4.19 -21.91 0.31
C MET A 84 3.32 -20.71 0.72
N ASP A 85 2.07 -20.63 0.24
CA ASP A 85 1.11 -19.58 0.61
C ASP A 85 0.43 -19.91 1.96
N GLU A 86 0.15 -21.19 2.23
CA GLU A 86 -0.47 -21.67 3.47
C GLU A 86 0.43 -21.54 4.70
N ASP A 87 1.75 -21.69 4.54
CA ASP A 87 2.70 -21.68 5.65
C ASP A 87 2.75 -20.34 6.41
N GLY A 88 2.10 -19.29 5.90
CA GLY A 88 1.94 -18.00 6.59
C GLY A 88 3.25 -17.27 6.89
N TYR A 89 4.39 -17.83 6.47
CA TYR A 89 5.69 -17.20 6.50
C TYR A 89 5.69 -16.12 5.42
N TYR A 90 5.35 -14.90 5.86
CA TYR A 90 5.54 -13.64 5.15
C TYR A 90 6.84 -13.68 4.33
N GLY A 91 6.73 -13.61 3.00
CA GLY A 91 7.89 -13.30 2.15
C GLY A 91 7.93 -13.89 0.74
N TYR A 92 7.33 -15.06 0.47
CA TYR A 92 7.50 -15.65 -0.88
C TYR A 92 6.59 -15.05 -1.94
N PHE A 93 5.39 -14.64 -1.55
CA PHE A 93 4.37 -14.07 -2.44
C PHE A 93 3.99 -12.63 -2.08
N GLU A 94 4.44 -12.11 -0.92
CA GLU A 94 4.16 -10.75 -0.52
C GLU A 94 5.22 -9.78 -1.04
N TRP A 95 4.77 -8.60 -1.45
CA TRP A 95 5.66 -7.47 -1.71
C TRP A 95 5.86 -6.70 -0.42
N ASP A 96 7.10 -6.55 0.02
CA ASP A 96 7.51 -5.75 1.19
C ASP A 96 8.37 -4.53 0.82
N GLY A 97 8.39 -4.19 -0.47
CA GLY A 97 9.23 -3.16 -1.05
C GLY A 97 10.11 -3.64 -2.19
N GLU A 98 10.27 -4.95 -2.31
CA GLU A 98 10.98 -5.64 -3.38
C GLU A 98 10.06 -6.68 -4.05
N PRO A 99 10.38 -7.11 -5.30
CA PRO A 99 9.67 -8.22 -5.92
C PRO A 99 9.70 -9.46 -5.01
N PRO A 100 8.59 -10.22 -4.88
CA PRO A 100 8.55 -11.38 -4.02
C PRO A 100 9.69 -12.33 -4.37
N ALA A 101 10.35 -12.89 -3.36
CA ALA A 101 11.56 -13.67 -3.56
C ALA A 101 11.37 -14.81 -4.57
N LEU A 102 10.17 -15.42 -4.59
CA LEU A 102 9.83 -16.46 -5.57
C LEU A 102 9.73 -15.91 -6.99
N LEU A 103 9.12 -14.73 -7.17
CA LEU A 103 9.01 -14.08 -8.46
C LEU A 103 10.40 -13.74 -9.02
N GLU A 104 11.27 -13.19 -8.18
CA GLU A 104 12.64 -12.85 -8.56
C GLU A 104 13.47 -14.09 -8.89
N ALA A 105 13.41 -15.12 -8.04
CA ALA A 105 14.14 -16.38 -8.24
C ALA A 105 13.72 -17.11 -9.52
N LEU A 106 12.44 -17.04 -9.90
CA LEU A 106 11.92 -17.69 -11.10
C LEU A 106 12.11 -16.85 -12.37
N ARG A 107 12.45 -15.56 -12.28
CA ARG A 107 12.58 -14.66 -13.44
C ARG A 107 13.50 -15.18 -14.58
N PRO A 108 14.63 -15.87 -14.31
CA PRO A 108 15.46 -16.48 -15.37
C PRO A 108 14.81 -17.71 -16.04
N LEU A 109 13.80 -18.30 -15.41
CA LEU A 109 13.16 -19.56 -15.79
C LEU A 109 11.83 -19.27 -16.47
N LYS A 110 11.84 -19.13 -17.80
CA LYS A 110 10.69 -18.59 -18.57
C LYS A 110 9.36 -19.32 -18.31
N THR A 111 9.36 -20.65 -18.27
CA THR A 111 8.14 -21.46 -18.06
C THR A 111 7.67 -21.36 -16.61
N SER A 112 8.61 -21.32 -15.68
CA SER A 112 8.34 -21.23 -14.24
C SER A 112 7.83 -19.83 -13.86
N HIS A 113 8.45 -18.79 -14.42
CA HIS A 113 8.04 -17.39 -14.30
C HIS A 113 6.65 -17.17 -14.88
N GLY A 114 6.37 -17.67 -16.09
CA GLY A 114 5.03 -17.59 -16.68
C GLY A 114 3.96 -18.22 -15.78
N HIS A 115 4.26 -19.37 -15.19
CA HIS A 115 3.31 -20.06 -14.32
C HIS A 115 3.10 -19.35 -12.97
N VAL A 116 4.14 -18.80 -12.34
CA VAL A 116 3.95 -18.02 -11.10
C VAL A 116 3.16 -16.73 -11.37
N LEU A 117 3.30 -16.12 -12.55
CA LEU A 117 2.46 -14.99 -12.95
C LEU A 117 0.99 -15.38 -13.14
N GLU A 118 0.71 -16.55 -13.74
CA GLU A 118 -0.64 -17.11 -13.82
C GLU A 118 -1.21 -17.42 -12.43
N TRP A 119 -0.37 -17.91 -11.52
CA TRP A 119 -0.74 -18.11 -10.11
C TRP A 119 -1.15 -16.80 -9.44
N PHE A 120 -0.31 -15.77 -9.54
CA PHE A 120 -0.58 -14.42 -9.03
C PHE A 120 -1.86 -13.80 -9.62
N ALA A 121 -2.10 -13.99 -10.93
CA ALA A 121 -3.31 -13.50 -11.58
C ALA A 121 -4.58 -14.21 -11.09
N ARG A 122 -4.51 -15.51 -10.74
CA ARG A 122 -5.63 -16.30 -10.21
C ARG A 122 -5.97 -15.95 -8.77
N HIS A 123 -4.96 -15.81 -7.91
CA HIS A 123 -5.15 -15.62 -6.47
C HIS A 123 -5.21 -14.15 -6.04
N GLY A 124 -4.88 -13.23 -6.97
CA GLY A 124 -4.87 -11.80 -6.73
C GLY A 124 -3.57 -11.40 -6.06
N TYR A 125 -2.64 -10.87 -6.85
CA TYR A 125 -1.37 -10.41 -6.31
C TYR A 125 -1.59 -9.17 -5.47
N ASN A 126 -1.39 -9.33 -4.16
CA ASN A 126 -1.54 -8.29 -3.17
C ASN A 126 -0.19 -7.61 -2.94
N VAL A 127 -0.12 -6.33 -3.26
CA VAL A 127 1.07 -5.52 -3.04
C VAL A 127 0.81 -4.66 -1.81
N SER A 128 1.47 -4.99 -0.70
CA SER A 128 1.46 -4.16 0.50
C SER A 128 2.58 -3.14 0.38
N LEU A 129 2.24 -1.87 0.17
CA LEU A 129 3.20 -0.79 0.08
C LEU A 129 3.24 -0.05 1.42
N TYR A 130 4.27 -0.38 2.19
CA TYR A 130 4.59 0.34 3.42
C TYR A 130 5.58 1.44 3.09
N LEU A 131 5.25 2.67 3.48
CA LEU A 131 6.14 3.81 3.30
C LEU A 131 6.90 4.04 4.59
N TYR A 132 8.08 3.44 4.69
CA TYR A 132 9.00 3.77 5.78
C TYR A 132 9.82 4.99 5.38
N VAL A 133 9.51 6.14 5.98
CA VAL A 133 10.51 7.19 6.07
C VAL A 133 11.52 6.71 7.10
N ILE A 134 12.70 6.30 6.65
CA ILE A 134 13.85 6.21 7.55
C ILE A 134 14.29 7.67 7.72
N PRO A 135 13.96 8.35 8.83
CA PRO A 135 14.51 9.66 9.02
C PRO A 135 16.03 9.48 9.11
N MET A 136 16.76 10.02 8.12
CA MET A 136 18.22 10.09 8.15
C MET A 136 18.68 11.05 9.26
N TYR A 137 18.34 10.80 10.52
CA TYR A 137 18.98 11.44 11.66
C TYR A 137 20.45 11.02 11.76
N THR A 138 20.84 9.90 11.14
CA THR A 138 22.19 9.32 11.26
C THR A 138 23.26 9.99 10.40
N ARG A 139 22.93 10.90 9.48
CA ARG A 139 23.95 11.69 8.73
C ARG A 139 24.15 13.12 9.22
N ILE A 140 23.37 13.57 10.20
CA ILE A 140 23.50 14.92 10.77
C ILE A 140 24.65 15.04 11.78
N LEU A 141 25.11 13.93 12.38
CA LEU A 141 26.24 13.97 13.32
C LEU A 141 27.64 13.96 12.67
N LEU A 142 27.74 13.78 11.34
CA LEU A 142 29.05 13.76 10.65
C LEU A 142 29.29 14.91 9.66
N PHE A 143 28.30 15.77 9.41
CA PHE A 143 28.44 16.92 8.51
C PHE A 143 28.03 18.24 9.19
N MET A 144 28.62 18.52 10.37
CA MET A 144 28.58 19.85 10.97
C MET A 144 29.46 20.89 10.24
N SER A 145 29.92 20.63 9.01
CA SER A 145 30.55 21.65 8.17
C SER A 145 29.75 21.86 6.88
N GLU A 146 29.00 22.96 6.88
CA GLU A 146 28.52 23.71 5.72
C GLU A 146 27.37 23.12 4.89
N ARG A 147 26.16 23.61 5.25
CA ARG A 147 25.15 24.16 4.34
C ARG A 147 24.83 23.35 3.07
N VAL A 148 24.12 22.24 3.22
CA VAL A 148 22.84 21.93 2.54
C VAL A 148 22.26 20.72 3.30
N LEU A 149 21.22 20.93 4.10
CA LEU A 149 20.44 19.83 4.67
C LEU A 149 19.50 19.30 3.57
N THR A 150 20.05 18.67 2.54
CA THR A 150 19.26 17.89 1.60
C THR A 150 18.84 16.64 2.36
N ARG A 151 17.61 16.64 2.87
CA ARG A 151 17.00 15.40 3.35
C ARG A 151 16.87 14.48 2.14
N TYR A 152 17.83 13.56 1.99
CA TYR A 152 17.69 12.41 1.12
C TYR A 152 16.69 11.48 1.79
N TYR A 153 15.43 11.63 1.41
CA TYR A 153 14.43 10.61 1.71
C TYR A 153 14.67 9.48 0.72
N SER A 154 15.25 8.37 1.19
CA SER A 154 15.26 7.13 0.44
C SER A 154 13.88 6.49 0.60
N TRP A 155 13.12 6.49 -0.49
CA TRP A 155 11.85 5.79 -0.60
C TRP A 155 12.16 4.29 -0.62
N HIS A 156 12.01 3.62 0.52
CA HIS A 156 12.04 2.16 0.58
C HIS A 156 10.59 1.68 0.69
N GLY A 157 10.21 0.72 -0.15
CA GLY A 157 8.86 0.16 -0.14
C GLY A 157 8.00 0.47 -1.36
N PHE A 158 8.29 1.57 -2.09
CA PHE A 158 7.34 2.19 -3.04
C PHE A 158 7.83 2.25 -4.49
N ASP A 159 8.81 1.42 -4.87
CA ASP A 159 9.36 1.47 -6.23
C ASP A 159 8.94 0.24 -7.03
N LEU A 160 7.88 0.38 -7.82
CA LEU A 160 7.42 -0.67 -8.74
C LEU A 160 8.30 -0.76 -9.99
N THR A 161 9.34 0.07 -10.15
CA THR A 161 10.21 0.01 -11.34
C THR A 161 11.04 -1.26 -11.42
N SER A 162 11.20 -1.99 -10.32
CA SER A 162 11.83 -3.31 -10.30
C SER A 162 10.92 -4.42 -10.87
N LEU A 163 9.61 -4.15 -11.02
CA LEU A 163 8.69 -5.02 -11.74
C LEU A 163 8.76 -4.79 -13.24
N THR A 164 8.80 -5.88 -13.98
CA THR A 164 8.61 -5.87 -15.43
C THR A 164 7.16 -5.49 -15.77
N LYS A 165 6.95 -5.04 -17.01
CA LYS A 165 5.59 -4.72 -17.49
C LYS A 165 4.62 -5.88 -17.34
N THR A 166 5.07 -7.12 -17.57
CA THR A 166 4.23 -8.31 -17.41
C THR A 166 3.88 -8.54 -15.94
N GLU A 167 4.86 -8.44 -15.04
CA GLU A 167 4.63 -8.58 -13.59
C GLU A 167 3.65 -7.54 -13.05
N MET A 168 3.77 -6.28 -13.49
CA MET A 168 2.80 -5.22 -13.15
C MET A 168 1.36 -5.55 -13.57
N THR A 169 1.15 -6.37 -14.61
CA THR A 169 -0.21 -6.79 -14.99
C THR A 169 -0.81 -7.81 -14.02
N CYS A 170 -0.03 -8.44 -13.15
CA CYS A 170 -0.57 -9.35 -12.14
C CYS A 170 -1.06 -8.63 -10.90
N VAL A 171 -0.65 -7.38 -10.65
CA VAL A 171 -1.07 -6.58 -9.49
C VAL A 171 -2.56 -6.24 -9.60
N THR A 172 -3.36 -6.81 -8.70
CA THR A 172 -4.81 -6.58 -8.66
C THR A 172 -5.26 -5.84 -7.41
N LYS A 173 -4.47 -5.91 -6.33
CA LYS A 173 -4.74 -5.25 -5.06
C LYS A 173 -3.51 -4.52 -4.55
N VAL A 174 -3.71 -3.32 -4.02
CA VAL A 174 -2.67 -2.53 -3.36
C VAL A 174 -3.16 -2.08 -1.99
N ASN A 175 -2.36 -2.32 -0.95
CA ASN A 175 -2.56 -1.73 0.38
C ASN A 175 -1.55 -0.60 0.55
N LEU A 176 -2.02 0.59 0.92
CA LEU A 176 -1.22 1.79 1.11
C LEU A 176 -1.32 2.22 2.57
N GLU A 177 -0.21 2.08 3.29
CA GLU A 177 -0.02 2.66 4.62
C GLU A 177 0.64 4.03 4.42
N LEU A 178 -0.05 5.11 4.82
CA LEU A 178 0.34 6.49 4.49
C LEU A 178 0.85 7.33 5.68
N SER A 179 1.15 6.72 6.83
CA SER A 179 1.53 7.42 8.07
C SER A 179 2.71 8.34 7.90
N GLN A 180 3.76 7.86 7.27
CA GLN A 180 5.01 8.60 7.18
C GLN A 180 5.03 9.61 6.01
N ILE A 181 4.10 9.49 5.05
CA ILE A 181 4.14 10.27 3.81
C ILE A 181 3.20 11.48 3.83
N CYS A 182 2.17 11.47 4.69
CA CYS A 182 1.21 12.58 4.78
C CYS A 182 1.89 13.94 5.03
N ASP A 183 3.02 13.96 5.74
CA ASP A 183 3.77 15.20 5.96
C ASP A 183 4.51 15.74 4.74
N GLN A 184 4.86 14.89 3.78
CA GLN A 184 5.73 15.23 2.65
C GLN A 184 4.98 15.98 1.55
N ILE A 185 3.66 15.76 1.40
CA ILE A 185 2.91 16.45 0.34
C ILE A 185 2.79 17.95 0.63
N THR A 186 2.77 18.36 1.90
CA THR A 186 2.43 19.74 2.29
C THR A 186 3.61 20.65 2.52
N THR A 187 4.83 20.11 2.70
CA THR A 187 5.95 20.89 3.22
C THR A 187 7.23 20.47 2.51
N PHE A 188 7.82 21.38 1.72
CA PHE A 188 9.09 21.16 1.03
C PHE A 188 10.01 22.37 1.17
N ILE A 189 11.30 22.17 0.89
CA ILE A 189 12.27 23.27 0.78
C ILE A 189 12.18 23.80 -0.65
N ASP A 190 11.83 25.07 -0.80
CA ASP A 190 11.89 25.75 -2.08
C ASP A 190 13.34 25.90 -2.52
N GLU A 191 13.68 25.42 -3.71
CA GLU A 191 15.08 25.32 -4.16
C GLU A 191 15.72 26.69 -4.41
N ASP A 192 14.92 27.68 -4.80
CA ASP A 192 15.40 29.03 -5.12
C ASP A 192 15.67 29.85 -3.85
N THR A 193 14.79 29.72 -2.85
CA THR A 193 14.84 30.49 -1.60
C THR A 193 15.52 29.74 -0.45
N ASN A 194 15.63 28.41 -0.55
CA ASN A 194 16.03 27.52 0.53
C ASN A 194 15.17 27.70 1.81
N GLU A 195 13.92 28.17 1.64
CA GLU A 195 12.94 28.33 2.70
C GLU A 195 11.97 27.14 2.74
N TRP A 196 11.46 26.84 3.94
CA TRP A 196 10.38 25.88 4.08
C TRP A 196 9.09 26.50 3.56
N VAL A 197 8.59 25.96 2.46
CA VAL A 197 7.33 26.36 1.87
C VAL A 197 6.29 25.29 2.19
N ASP A 198 5.26 25.72 2.91
CA ASP A 198 4.03 24.93 2.99
C ASP A 198 3.26 25.12 1.68
N SER A 199 3.51 24.26 0.71
CA SER A 199 2.63 24.12 -0.44
C SER A 199 2.37 22.66 -0.75
N PHE A 200 1.16 22.43 -1.24
CA PHE A 200 0.75 21.12 -1.72
C PHE A 200 1.39 20.86 -3.09
N ARG A 201 2.16 19.78 -3.23
CA ARG A 201 2.55 19.25 -4.55
C ARG A 201 1.81 17.93 -4.79
N LYS A 202 1.09 17.82 -5.91
CA LYS A 202 0.49 16.53 -6.31
C LYS A 202 1.61 15.47 -6.32
N PRO A 203 1.41 14.28 -5.73
CA PRO A 203 2.45 13.27 -5.65
C PRO A 203 2.59 12.55 -7.00
N THR A 204 2.97 13.25 -8.07
CA THR A 204 3.01 12.69 -9.43
C THR A 204 4.00 11.53 -9.56
N PHE A 205 5.11 11.61 -8.83
CA PHE A 205 6.10 10.53 -8.70
C PHE A 205 5.49 9.19 -8.24
N PHE A 206 4.41 9.27 -7.47
CA PHE A 206 3.63 8.13 -7.00
C PHE A 206 2.58 7.75 -8.05
N THR A 207 1.78 8.72 -8.51
CA THR A 207 0.58 8.44 -9.33
C THR A 207 0.93 7.85 -10.70
N ASP A 208 2.10 8.20 -11.24
CA ASP A 208 2.53 7.77 -12.58
C ASP A 208 2.76 6.25 -12.66
N GLN A 209 3.16 5.62 -11.55
CA GLN A 209 3.37 4.17 -11.51
C GLN A 209 2.03 3.42 -11.57
N PHE A 210 0.97 3.94 -10.93
CA PHE A 210 -0.38 3.35 -10.97
C PHE A 210 -1.03 3.41 -12.35
N LEU A 211 -0.65 4.37 -13.19
CA LEU A 211 -1.10 4.40 -14.59
C LEU A 211 -0.67 3.15 -15.37
N SER A 212 0.40 2.47 -14.93
CA SER A 212 0.89 1.23 -15.54
C SER A 212 0.20 -0.03 -14.98
N LEU A 213 -0.48 0.06 -13.83
CA LEU A 213 -1.19 -1.04 -13.19
C LEU A 213 -2.59 -1.22 -13.78
N THR A 214 -2.66 -1.67 -15.04
CA THR A 214 -3.93 -1.79 -15.79
C THR A 214 -4.91 -2.79 -15.17
N ASN A 215 -4.43 -3.71 -14.34
CA ASN A 215 -5.23 -4.74 -13.66
C ASN A 215 -5.50 -4.44 -12.18
N LEU A 216 -5.08 -3.28 -11.66
CA LEU A 216 -5.44 -2.86 -10.32
C LEU A 216 -6.96 -2.69 -10.19
N ARG A 217 -7.57 -3.43 -9.27
CA ARG A 217 -9.02 -3.43 -8.98
C ARG A 217 -9.33 -3.05 -7.55
N GLU A 218 -8.42 -3.29 -6.61
CA GLU A 218 -8.66 -3.04 -5.20
C GLU A 218 -7.57 -2.16 -4.62
N VAL A 219 -7.99 -1.10 -3.91
CA VAL A 219 -7.07 -0.28 -3.13
C VAL A 219 -7.58 -0.21 -1.69
N TYR A 220 -6.67 -0.38 -0.75
CA TYR A 220 -6.90 -0.15 0.66
C TYR A 220 -5.96 0.95 1.13
N LEU A 221 -6.50 2.01 1.74
CA LEU A 221 -5.73 3.13 2.30
C LEU A 221 -5.90 3.13 3.81
N SER A 222 -4.80 3.28 4.54
CA SER A 222 -4.82 3.34 6.00
C SER A 222 -3.74 4.29 6.54
N LEU A 223 -3.86 4.57 7.83
CA LEU A 223 -2.79 5.06 8.67
C LEU A 223 -2.54 4.02 9.75
N ASP A 224 -1.28 3.72 9.98
CA ASP A 224 -0.80 2.96 11.12
C ASP A 224 -0.91 3.77 12.42
N LEU A 225 -2.14 3.89 12.93
CA LEU A 225 -2.45 4.71 14.10
C LEU A 225 -1.73 4.24 15.37
N ASP A 226 -1.31 2.97 15.42
CA ASP A 226 -0.58 2.38 16.55
C ASP A 226 0.87 2.89 16.64
N ASN A 227 1.46 3.32 15.53
CA ASN A 227 2.87 3.71 15.45
C ASN A 227 3.11 5.23 15.56
N ASN A 228 2.48 5.86 16.55
CA ASN A 228 2.67 7.28 16.91
C ASN A 228 2.37 8.25 15.77
N VAL A 229 1.38 7.96 14.92
CA VAL A 229 0.89 8.93 13.94
C VAL A 229 0.48 10.20 14.67
N CYS A 230 1.19 11.28 14.36
CA CYS A 230 0.90 12.53 15.02
C CYS A 230 -0.40 13.12 14.45
N GLN A 231 -0.95 14.00 15.27
CA GLN A 231 -2.22 14.65 15.07
C GLN A 231 -2.33 15.43 13.75
N SER A 232 -1.24 16.11 13.37
CA SER A 232 -1.15 16.79 12.08
C SER A 232 -1.18 15.83 10.90
N GLN A 233 -0.61 14.62 11.03
CA GLN A 233 -0.64 13.60 9.97
C GLN A 233 -2.05 13.06 9.76
N MET A 234 -2.81 12.79 10.83
CA MET A 234 -4.22 12.39 10.72
C MET A 234 -5.04 13.42 9.94
N THR A 235 -4.87 14.69 10.29
CA THR A 235 -5.54 15.81 9.61
C THR A 235 -5.13 15.88 8.14
N LYS A 236 -3.83 15.79 7.84
CA LYS A 236 -3.31 15.78 6.47
C LYS A 236 -3.89 14.62 5.66
N PHE A 237 -3.89 13.40 6.21
CA PHE A 237 -4.48 12.23 5.58
C PHE A 237 -5.94 12.47 5.21
N MET A 238 -6.77 12.96 6.14
CA MET A 238 -8.20 13.24 5.90
C MET A 238 -8.42 14.17 4.70
N THR A 239 -7.52 15.13 4.47
CA THR A 239 -7.55 16.01 3.29
C THR A 239 -6.92 15.44 2.03
N GLN A 240 -5.99 14.50 2.16
CA GLN A 240 -5.05 14.17 1.08
C GLN A 240 -5.17 12.77 0.52
N TRP A 241 -5.82 11.83 1.23
CA TRP A 241 -5.89 10.43 0.80
C TRP A 241 -6.40 10.27 -0.65
N LEU A 242 -7.30 11.16 -1.09
CA LEU A 242 -7.83 11.20 -2.46
C LEU A 242 -6.76 11.42 -3.55
N PHE A 243 -5.68 12.16 -3.26
CA PHE A 243 -4.62 12.39 -4.24
C PHE A 243 -3.81 11.13 -4.52
N TRP A 244 -3.74 10.21 -3.55
CA TRP A 244 -3.09 8.91 -3.69
C TRP A 244 -3.90 7.91 -4.53
N LEU A 245 -5.11 8.27 -4.94
CA LEU A 245 -5.91 7.46 -5.87
C LEU A 245 -5.86 7.97 -7.31
N GLN A 246 -5.25 9.15 -7.51
CA GLN A 246 -5.07 9.68 -8.84
C GLN A 246 -4.18 8.71 -9.65
N GLY A 247 -4.66 8.32 -10.83
CA GLY A 247 -4.04 7.28 -11.66
C GLY A 247 -4.81 5.94 -11.66
N CYS A 248 -5.66 5.69 -10.66
CA CYS A 248 -6.45 4.46 -10.58
C CYS A 248 -7.71 4.56 -11.44
N LYS A 249 -7.67 4.03 -12.67
CA LYS A 249 -8.78 4.18 -13.66
C LYS A 249 -9.90 3.15 -13.55
N ALA A 250 -9.66 2.06 -12.84
CA ALA A 250 -10.43 0.83 -13.00
C ALA A 250 -10.66 0.12 -11.66
N LEU A 251 -10.93 0.86 -10.58
CA LEU A 251 -11.13 0.24 -9.27
C LEU A 251 -12.52 -0.42 -9.19
N LYS A 252 -12.55 -1.67 -8.75
CA LYS A 252 -13.78 -2.35 -8.33
C LYS A 252 -14.10 -2.02 -6.87
N LYS A 253 -13.08 -1.91 -6.02
CA LYS A 253 -13.23 -1.64 -4.58
C LYS A 253 -12.18 -0.67 -4.10
N LEU A 254 -12.61 0.28 -3.28
CA LEU A 254 -11.76 1.14 -2.48
C LEU A 254 -12.17 0.98 -1.02
N THR A 255 -11.21 0.75 -0.14
CA THR A 255 -11.40 0.78 1.31
C THR A 255 -10.49 1.85 1.89
N VAL A 256 -11.00 2.68 2.80
CA VAL A 256 -10.22 3.74 3.44
C VAL A 256 -10.53 3.74 4.93
N GLU A 257 -9.48 3.74 5.74
CA GLU A 257 -9.58 3.98 7.18
C GLU A 257 -9.37 5.47 7.47
N ILE A 258 -10.47 6.18 7.74
CA ILE A 258 -10.45 7.62 7.97
C ILE A 258 -10.34 7.89 9.48
N PRO A 259 -9.23 8.48 9.97
CA PRO A 259 -9.06 8.74 11.39
C PRO A 259 -10.23 9.52 11.98
N VAL A 260 -10.63 9.19 13.22
CA VAL A 260 -11.71 9.90 13.90
C VAL A 260 -11.23 11.28 14.35
N ALA A 261 -10.01 11.40 14.86
CA ALA A 261 -9.41 12.64 15.36
C ALA A 261 -10.35 13.42 16.31
N SER A 262 -11.05 12.70 17.20
CA SER A 262 -12.14 13.18 18.08
C SER A 262 -11.79 14.35 19.00
N TRP A 263 -10.50 14.58 19.21
CA TRP A 263 -9.95 15.65 20.06
C TRP A 263 -9.60 16.93 19.27
N MET A 264 -9.50 16.85 17.94
CA MET A 264 -9.31 18.01 17.03
C MET A 264 -10.61 18.54 16.46
N ILE A 265 -11.47 17.61 16.08
CA ILE A 265 -12.68 17.89 15.31
C ILE A 265 -13.84 17.37 16.14
N ASP A 266 -14.71 18.28 16.57
CA ASP A 266 -15.94 17.88 17.24
C ASP A 266 -16.80 16.99 16.33
N ALA A 267 -17.57 16.08 16.93
CA ALA A 267 -18.36 15.10 16.19
C ALA A 267 -19.30 15.74 15.14
N PRO A 268 -20.04 16.84 15.42
CA PRO A 268 -20.82 17.54 14.40
C PRO A 268 -20.00 18.05 13.20
N SER A 269 -18.87 18.69 13.45
CA SER A 269 -17.97 19.17 12.39
C SER A 269 -17.44 18.00 11.58
N ARG A 270 -17.02 16.92 12.24
CA ARG A 270 -16.56 15.71 11.57
C ARG A 270 -17.66 15.08 10.70
N ALA A 271 -18.88 14.97 11.20
CA ALA A 271 -20.00 14.42 10.44
C ALA A 271 -20.28 15.23 9.16
N ARG A 272 -20.31 16.57 9.25
CA ARG A 272 -20.43 17.45 8.08
C ARG A 272 -19.28 17.24 7.09
N ASN A 273 -18.08 17.06 7.62
CA ASN A 273 -16.86 16.86 6.84
C ASN A 273 -16.93 15.55 6.02
N ILE A 274 -17.23 14.44 6.70
CA ILE A 274 -17.36 13.14 6.05
C ILE A 274 -18.53 13.12 5.05
N ASP A 275 -19.69 13.69 5.39
CA ASP A 275 -20.83 13.78 4.46
C ASP A 275 -20.48 14.55 3.19
N GLY A 276 -19.82 15.69 3.33
CA GLY A 276 -19.36 16.48 2.18
C GLY A 276 -18.36 15.73 1.29
N LEU A 277 -17.42 14.99 1.92
CA LEU A 277 -16.45 14.14 1.22
C LEU A 277 -17.15 13.03 0.42
N VAL A 278 -18.00 12.25 1.10
CA VAL A 278 -18.76 11.14 0.50
C VAL A 278 -19.63 11.63 -0.65
N ARG A 279 -20.36 12.74 -0.45
CA ARG A 279 -21.20 13.35 -1.50
C ARG A 279 -20.40 13.73 -2.73
N ARG A 280 -19.22 14.31 -2.56
CA ARG A 280 -18.36 14.67 -3.69
C ARG A 280 -17.85 13.45 -4.44
N ILE A 281 -17.40 12.42 -3.72
CA ILE A 281 -16.95 11.17 -4.33
C ILE A 281 -18.11 10.57 -5.14
N PHE A 282 -19.32 10.54 -4.58
CA PHE A 282 -20.50 10.07 -5.28
C PHE A 282 -20.79 10.87 -6.56
N GLN A 283 -20.74 12.21 -6.50
CA GLN A 283 -20.94 13.06 -7.68
C GLN A 283 -19.93 12.80 -8.80
N LYS A 284 -18.69 12.43 -8.46
CA LYS A 284 -17.61 12.21 -9.43
C LYS A 284 -17.57 10.78 -9.98
N THR A 285 -17.70 9.80 -9.09
CA THR A 285 -17.53 8.37 -9.41
C THR A 285 -18.85 7.67 -9.69
N GLY A 286 -19.99 8.26 -9.28
CA GLY A 286 -21.30 7.62 -9.32
C GLY A 286 -21.50 6.53 -8.26
N VAL A 287 -20.52 6.31 -7.36
CA VAL A 287 -20.53 5.24 -6.36
C VAL A 287 -20.67 5.81 -4.95
N GLN A 288 -21.67 5.32 -4.23
CA GLN A 288 -21.95 5.74 -2.86
C GLN A 288 -21.01 5.01 -1.90
N GLY A 289 -20.32 5.78 -1.06
CA GLY A 289 -19.52 5.24 0.04
C GLY A 289 -20.41 4.71 1.15
N ARG A 290 -20.01 3.59 1.75
CA ARG A 290 -20.67 2.96 2.90
C ARG A 290 -19.71 2.87 4.07
N TYR A 291 -20.16 3.38 5.21
CA TYR A 291 -19.52 3.12 6.50
C TYR A 291 -19.71 1.65 6.88
N VAL A 292 -18.65 1.00 7.32
CA VAL A 292 -18.66 -0.41 7.72
C VAL A 292 -18.63 -0.52 9.23
N GLU A 293 -17.55 0.00 9.83
CA GLU A 293 -17.27 -0.11 11.24
C GLU A 293 -16.26 0.94 11.65
N GLN A 294 -16.05 1.06 12.96
CA GLN A 294 -14.98 1.84 13.55
C GLN A 294 -13.96 0.84 14.10
N VAL A 295 -12.70 1.02 13.72
CA VAL A 295 -11.55 0.21 14.18
C VAL A 295 -10.67 1.03 15.11
N GLY A 296 -9.81 0.35 15.87
CA GLY A 296 -8.92 0.95 16.88
C GLY A 296 -9.43 0.73 18.30
N GLU A 297 -8.54 0.34 19.21
CA GLU A 297 -8.90 0.01 20.60
C GLU A 297 -8.74 1.19 21.56
N ARG A 298 -7.81 2.12 21.25
CA ARG A 298 -7.48 3.22 22.16
C ARG A 298 -8.00 4.54 21.64
N PHE A 299 -8.28 5.42 22.60
CA PHE A 299 -8.54 6.81 22.35
C PHE A 299 -7.36 7.42 21.57
N HIS A 300 -7.65 8.06 20.43
CA HIS A 300 -6.70 8.57 19.41
C HIS A 300 -6.18 7.58 18.36
N GLU A 301 -6.46 6.28 18.51
CA GLU A 301 -6.08 5.23 17.55
C GLU A 301 -7.31 4.76 16.73
N GLU A 302 -8.41 5.53 16.78
CA GLU A 302 -9.67 5.19 16.13
C GLU A 302 -9.76 5.66 14.67
N ALA A 303 -10.28 4.81 13.79
CA ALA A 303 -10.61 5.14 12.40
C ALA A 303 -11.97 4.58 11.99
N ASP A 304 -12.69 5.32 11.15
CA ASP A 304 -13.88 4.80 10.47
C ASP A 304 -13.46 4.09 9.19
N VAL A 305 -13.90 2.84 9.01
CA VAL A 305 -13.71 2.08 7.78
C VAL A 305 -14.83 2.42 6.80
N TRP A 306 -14.45 2.99 5.66
CA TRP A 306 -15.35 3.32 4.55
C TRP A 306 -15.02 2.48 3.32
N ILE A 307 -16.05 1.94 2.68
CA ILE A 307 -15.93 1.17 1.44
C ILE A 307 -16.72 1.85 0.32
N TRP A 308 -16.07 2.01 -0.83
CA TRP A 308 -16.71 2.30 -2.11
C TRP A 308 -16.55 1.07 -3.00
N GLU A 309 -17.66 0.51 -3.46
CA GLU A 309 -17.66 -0.69 -4.28
C GLU A 309 -18.49 -0.47 -5.54
N ALA A 310 -17.87 -0.71 -6.69
CA ALA A 310 -18.54 -0.57 -7.97
C ALA A 310 -19.63 -1.64 -8.11
N PRO A 311 -20.78 -1.32 -8.72
CA PRO A 311 -21.78 -2.34 -9.07
C PRO A 311 -21.18 -3.44 -9.94
N ASP A 312 -21.79 -4.63 -9.94
CA ASP A 312 -21.30 -5.76 -10.72
C ASP A 312 -21.09 -5.42 -12.20
N GLY A 313 -19.91 -5.79 -12.71
CA GLY A 313 -19.50 -5.49 -14.08
C GLY A 313 -19.18 -4.02 -14.36
N LYS A 314 -19.16 -3.16 -13.34
CA LYS A 314 -18.73 -1.76 -13.43
C LYS A 314 -17.39 -1.55 -12.74
N LEU A 315 -16.76 -0.42 -13.08
CA LEU A 315 -15.49 0.02 -12.51
C LEU A 315 -15.61 1.51 -12.18
N MET A 316 -14.88 1.95 -11.16
CA MET A 316 -14.74 3.34 -10.74
C MET A 316 -13.47 3.95 -11.32
N ASP A 317 -13.62 5.12 -11.94
CA ASP A 317 -12.50 5.92 -12.41
C ASP A 317 -12.11 6.97 -11.35
N TRP A 318 -11.02 6.71 -10.64
CA TRP A 318 -10.41 7.60 -9.66
C TRP A 318 -9.25 8.41 -10.25
N SER A 319 -8.98 8.29 -11.56
CA SER A 319 -7.91 9.05 -12.22
C SER A 319 -8.24 10.54 -12.40
N GLN A 320 -9.51 10.89 -12.18
CA GLN A 320 -10.02 12.24 -12.25
C GLN A 320 -9.51 13.10 -11.09
N GLU A 321 -9.50 14.41 -11.29
CA GLU A 321 -9.25 15.34 -10.19
C GLU A 321 -10.49 15.39 -9.26
N LEU A 322 -10.38 14.66 -8.15
CA LEU A 322 -11.42 14.57 -7.11
C LEU A 322 -11.30 15.69 -6.06
N CYS A 323 -10.10 16.24 -5.91
CA CYS A 323 -9.83 17.33 -4.98
C CYS A 323 -9.88 18.69 -5.67
N ARG A 324 -10.15 19.74 -4.91
CA ARG A 324 -9.91 21.11 -5.38
C ARG A 324 -8.43 21.44 -5.21
N GLU A 325 -7.96 22.41 -5.98
CA GLU A 325 -6.65 23.01 -5.77
C GLU A 325 -6.51 23.44 -4.31
N TRP A 326 -5.44 22.97 -3.66
CA TRP A 326 -5.12 23.39 -2.30
C TRP A 326 -4.66 24.84 -2.36
N LYS A 327 -5.48 25.75 -1.84
CA LYS A 327 -5.10 27.15 -1.70
C LYS A 327 -4.68 27.38 -0.26
N ARG A 328 -3.41 27.72 -0.05
CA ARG A 328 -2.96 28.23 1.24
C ARG A 328 -3.83 29.45 1.55
N PRO A 329 -4.59 29.49 2.64
CA PRO A 329 -5.26 30.71 3.02
C PRO A 329 -4.18 31.77 3.18
N HIS A 330 -4.35 32.91 2.52
CA HIS A 330 -3.62 34.10 2.93
C HIS A 330 -3.89 34.25 4.42
N ALA A 331 -2.82 34.35 5.22
CA ALA A 331 -2.95 34.59 6.65
C ALA A 331 -3.64 35.94 6.83
N THR A 332 -4.97 35.95 6.79
CA THR A 332 -5.76 37.07 7.24
C THR A 332 -5.50 37.15 8.72
N GLU A 333 -4.91 38.27 9.13
CA GLU A 333 -4.47 38.58 10.49
C GLU A 333 -5.63 38.38 11.49
N GLY A 334 -5.81 37.16 11.99
CA GLY A 334 -6.89 36.86 12.92
C GLY A 334 -7.35 35.41 12.86
N ARG A 335 -6.72 34.57 13.71
CA ARG A 335 -7.24 33.29 14.24
C ARG A 335 -8.30 32.60 13.36
N THR A 336 -7.88 32.02 12.26
CA THR A 336 -8.64 30.91 11.67
C THR A 336 -7.91 29.63 12.04
N SER A 337 -8.62 28.70 12.70
CA SER A 337 -8.03 27.43 13.09
C SER A 337 -7.79 26.60 11.84
N VAL A 338 -6.71 25.81 11.82
CA VAL A 338 -6.37 24.90 10.70
C VAL A 338 -7.55 24.00 10.31
N VAL A 339 -8.47 23.75 11.24
CA VAL A 339 -9.65 22.87 11.08
C VAL A 339 -10.73 23.47 10.18
N ASP A 340 -10.87 24.80 10.11
CA ASP A 340 -11.89 25.46 9.26
C ASP A 340 -11.59 25.33 7.75
N PHE A 341 -10.40 24.83 7.40
CA PHE A 341 -9.92 24.78 6.02
C PHE A 341 -10.02 23.39 5.37
N LEU A 342 -10.29 22.35 6.15
CA LEU A 342 -10.17 20.98 5.65
C LEU A 342 -11.24 20.62 4.62
N ILE A 343 -12.39 21.29 4.62
CA ILE A 343 -13.58 20.75 3.95
C ILE A 343 -14.29 21.87 3.21
N LEU A 344 -14.12 21.86 1.88
CA LEU A 344 -15.17 22.15 0.92
C LEU A 344 -15.93 23.47 1.20
N SER A 345 -15.51 24.58 0.59
CA SER A 345 -16.47 25.66 0.29
C SER A 345 -17.61 25.06 -0.53
N THR A 346 -18.73 24.76 0.12
CA THR A 346 -19.98 24.24 -0.46
C THR A 346 -20.74 25.30 -1.24
N ASN A 347 -20.14 26.46 -1.52
CA ASN A 347 -20.73 27.47 -2.38
C ASN A 347 -20.60 27.04 -3.84
N ASP A 348 -21.47 26.11 -4.24
CA ASP A 348 -22.15 26.04 -5.53
C ASP A 348 -23.63 25.77 -5.28
#